data_AF-A0AAN0LYM2-F1
#
_entry.id   AF-A0AAN0LYM2-F1
#
_cell.length_a   1.000
_cell.length_b   1.000
_cell.length_c   1.000
_cell.angle_alpha   90.00
_cell.angle_beta   90.00
_cell.angle_gamma   90.00
#
_symmetry.space_group_name_H-M   'P 1'
#
loop_
_entity.id
_entity.type
_entity.pdbx_description
1 polymer ?
#
loop_
_entity_poly.entity_id
_entity_poly.type
_entity_poly.pdbx_seq_one_letter_code
_entity_poly.pdbx_strand_id
1 'polypeptide(L)'
;MKDLNKDKEAVRSYFLNYVNKHTQFFHSLREKLDYMIENEYYEKEFLDKYTFEEIESVYDIAYNAKFRFPTYMGAFKFYNDYAMKSNDERRVFLERYEDRLSIIALYHADGDVETKTSSYQITYRSRLYADNTHTTQYRKEKTWRICLMFLIGSG
;
A
#
# COMPACT_ATOMS: atom_id res chain seq x y z
N MET A 1 -26.68 -13.58 6.35
CA MET A 1 -26.20 -12.50 7.24
C MET A 1 -24.68 -12.62 7.34
N LYS A 2 -23.92 -11.57 7.04
CA LYS A 2 -22.46 -11.56 7.17
C LYS A 2 -22.11 -11.38 8.64
N ASP A 3 -21.47 -12.38 9.24
CA ASP A 3 -21.07 -12.34 10.65
C ASP A 3 -19.74 -11.58 10.79
N LEU A 4 -19.80 -10.38 11.38
CA LEU A 4 -18.64 -9.49 11.54
C LEU A 4 -17.56 -10.07 12.46
N ASN A 5 -17.92 -10.94 13.40
CA ASN A 5 -16.95 -11.55 14.30
C ASN A 5 -16.15 -12.64 13.59
N LYS A 6 -16.83 -13.46 12.77
CA LYS A 6 -16.16 -14.47 11.92
C LYS A 6 -15.25 -13.82 10.88
N ASP A 7 -15.64 -12.68 10.31
CA ASP A 7 -14.79 -11.94 9.38
C ASP A 7 -13.50 -11.43 10.06
N LYS A 8 -13.59 -10.92 11.30
CA LYS A 8 -12.42 -10.48 12.08
C LYS A 8 -11.47 -11.64 12.41
N GLU A 9 -12.01 -12.79 12.80
CA GLU A 9 -11.22 -14.00 13.04
C GLU A 9 -10.54 -14.49 11.76
N ALA A 10 -11.25 -14.47 10.63
CA ALA A 10 -10.70 -14.84 9.33
C ALA A 10 -9.57 -13.90 8.89
N VAL A 11 -9.73 -12.57 9.06
CA VAL A 11 -8.65 -11.60 8.84
C VAL A 11 -7.45 -11.93 9.71
N ARG A 12 -7.66 -12.09 11.02
CA ARG A 12 -6.57 -12.36 11.95
C ARG A 12 -5.82 -13.64 11.59
N SER A 13 -6.55 -14.71 11.27
CA SER A 13 -5.97 -15.99 10.84
C SER A 13 -5.17 -15.83 9.55
N TYR A 14 -5.70 -15.11 8.56
CA TYR A 14 -5.00 -14.85 7.30
C TYR A 14 -3.68 -14.11 7.52
N PHE A 15 -3.66 -13.11 8.39
CA PHE A 15 -2.43 -12.38 8.70
C PHE A 15 -1.39 -13.27 9.42
N LEU A 16 -1.81 -14.01 10.45
CA LEU A 16 -0.90 -14.84 11.26
C LEU A 16 -0.35 -16.04 10.48
N ASN A 17 -1.20 -16.68 9.67
CA ASN A 17 -0.87 -17.95 9.03
C ASN A 17 -0.34 -17.80 7.61
N TYR A 18 -0.62 -16.68 6.94
CA TYR A 18 -0.22 -16.46 5.55
C TYR A 18 0.61 -15.19 5.39
N VAL A 19 0.00 -14.00 5.54
CA VAL A 19 0.66 -12.73 5.20
C VAL A 19 1.98 -12.55 5.94
N ASN A 20 1.99 -12.64 7.28
CA ASN A 20 3.20 -12.39 8.07
C ASN A 20 4.32 -13.40 7.78
N LYS A 21 3.98 -14.64 7.39
CA LYS A 21 4.96 -15.68 7.04
C LYS A 21 5.56 -15.49 5.65
N HIS A 22 4.84 -14.81 4.76
CA HIS A 22 5.25 -14.54 3.38
C HIS A 22 5.60 -13.08 3.16
N THR A 23 5.83 -12.29 4.22
CA THR A 23 6.27 -10.90 4.10
C THR A 23 7.77 -10.83 4.38
N GLN A 24 8.53 -10.20 3.49
CA GLN A 24 9.95 -9.94 3.71
C GLN A 24 10.11 -9.01 4.92
N PHE A 25 10.95 -9.40 5.86
CA PHE A 25 11.33 -8.56 7.00
C PHE A 25 12.57 -7.74 6.65
N PHE A 26 12.56 -6.47 7.06
CA PHE A 26 13.69 -5.54 6.97
C PHE A 26 13.93 -4.98 8.37
N HIS A 27 15.17 -4.74 8.75
CA HIS A 27 15.55 -4.23 10.08
C HIS A 27 15.29 -2.72 10.21
N SER A 28 15.26 -1.99 9.09
CA SER A 28 14.96 -0.56 9.07
C SER A 28 14.21 -0.15 7.79
N LEU A 29 13.57 1.03 7.84
CA LEU A 29 12.98 1.63 6.64
C LEU A 29 14.05 1.92 5.58
N ARG A 30 15.25 2.35 5.99
CA ARG A 30 16.36 2.60 5.08
C ARG A 30 16.77 1.35 4.32
N GLU A 31 17.06 0.26 5.03
CA GLU A 31 17.38 -1.05 4.42
C GLU A 31 16.30 -1.49 3.44
N LYS A 32 15.03 -1.28 3.80
CA LYS A 32 13.91 -1.57 2.91
C LYS A 32 13.94 -0.73 1.64
N LEU A 33 14.06 0.58 1.74
CA LEU A 33 14.06 1.48 0.57
C LEU A 33 15.25 1.19 -0.34
N ASP A 34 16.43 1.00 0.25
CA ASP A 34 17.64 0.64 -0.48
C ASP A 34 17.43 -0.67 -1.25
N TYR A 35 16.93 -1.74 -0.60
CA TYR A 35 16.58 -2.99 -1.28
C TYR A 35 15.58 -2.80 -2.42
N MET A 36 14.53 -1.98 -2.19
CA MET A 36 13.48 -1.75 -3.19
C MET A 36 14.00 -0.98 -4.41
N ILE A 37 14.93 -0.04 -4.22
CA ILE A 37 15.56 0.73 -5.30
C ILE A 37 16.58 -0.14 -6.05
N GLU A 38 17.46 -0.82 -5.33
CA GLU A 38 18.52 -1.66 -5.91
C GLU A 38 17.97 -2.80 -6.78
N ASN A 39 16.79 -3.32 -6.43
CA ASN A 39 16.11 -4.37 -7.18
C ASN A 39 15.01 -3.84 -8.11
N GLU A 40 15.00 -2.53 -8.40
CA GLU A 40 14.10 -1.87 -9.37
C GLU A 40 12.59 -2.05 -9.06
N TYR A 41 12.24 -2.27 -7.79
CA TYR A 41 10.83 -2.26 -7.35
C TYR A 41 10.28 -0.85 -7.17
N TYR A 42 11.12 0.10 -6.79
CA TYR A 42 10.81 1.53 -6.73
C TYR A 42 11.76 2.33 -7.62
N GLU A 43 11.22 3.33 -8.31
CA GLU A 43 12.01 4.31 -9.06
C GLU A 43 12.81 5.20 -8.10
N LYS A 44 14.09 5.39 -8.38
CA LYS A 44 14.98 6.18 -7.51
C LYS A 44 14.69 7.68 -7.64
N GLU A 45 14.37 8.12 -8.85
CA GLU A 45 14.27 9.51 -9.26
C GLU A 45 13.16 10.27 -8.52
N PHE A 46 12.06 9.60 -8.13
CA PHE A 46 11.01 10.27 -7.35
C PHE A 46 11.34 10.30 -5.85
N LEU A 47 12.04 9.30 -5.32
CA LEU A 47 12.45 9.25 -3.92
C LEU A 47 13.57 10.25 -3.63
N ASP A 48 14.48 10.46 -4.59
CA ASP A 48 15.56 11.45 -4.51
C ASP A 48 15.06 12.90 -4.34
N LYS A 49 13.77 13.17 -4.59
CA LYS A 49 13.13 14.48 -4.34
C LYS A 49 12.93 14.78 -2.86
N TYR A 50 13.12 13.79 -1.99
CA TYR A 50 12.85 13.89 -0.56
C TYR A 50 14.10 13.58 0.25
N THR A 51 14.20 14.23 1.40
CA THR A 51 15.10 13.80 2.47
C THR A 51 14.60 12.50 3.08
N PHE A 52 15.50 11.73 3.71
CA PHE A 52 15.10 10.50 4.37
C PHE A 52 14.13 10.79 5.53
N GLU A 53 14.35 11.88 6.24
CA GLU A 53 13.53 12.32 7.38
C GLU A 53 12.10 12.65 6.93
N GLU A 54 11.93 13.25 5.75
CA GLU A 54 10.62 13.46 5.15
C GLU A 54 9.92 12.15 4.81
N ILE A 55 10.62 11.23 4.15
CA ILE A 55 10.07 9.89 3.84
C ILE A 55 9.66 9.17 5.11
N GLU A 56 10.54 9.15 6.11
CA GLU A 56 10.30 8.55 7.42
C GLU A 56 9.07 9.17 8.09
N SER A 57 8.91 10.50 8.05
CA SER A 57 7.73 11.17 8.62
C SER A 57 6.41 10.72 7.97
N VAL A 58 6.40 10.50 6.66
CA VAL A 58 5.22 10.00 5.93
C VAL A 58 4.91 8.56 6.33
N TYR A 59 5.94 7.72 6.43
CA TYR A 59 5.80 6.34 6.90
C TYR A 59 5.29 6.30 8.34
N ASP A 60 5.82 7.13 9.23
CA ASP A 60 5.36 7.23 10.61
C ASP A 60 3.89 7.61 10.70
N ILE A 61 3.42 8.57 9.88
CA ILE A 61 2.00 8.93 9.81
C ILE A 61 1.14 7.71 9.42
N ALA A 62 1.55 6.98 8.38
CA ALA A 62 0.81 5.81 7.90
C ALA A 62 0.77 4.67 8.93
N TYR A 63 1.90 4.35 9.56
CA TYR A 63 2.01 3.27 10.54
C TYR A 63 1.36 3.64 11.89
N ASN A 64 1.41 4.91 12.30
CA ASN A 64 0.72 5.39 13.51
C ASN A 64 -0.81 5.35 13.41
N ALA A 65 -1.36 5.35 12.19
CA ALA A 65 -2.79 5.13 11.98
C ALA A 65 -3.26 3.72 12.42
N LYS A 66 -2.32 2.77 12.61
CA LYS A 66 -2.59 1.39 13.08
C LYS A 66 -3.74 0.73 12.31
N PHE A 67 -3.74 0.88 10.99
CA PHE A 67 -4.81 0.40 10.14
C PHE A 67 -5.04 -1.12 10.30
N ARG A 68 -6.30 -1.55 10.27
CA ARG A 68 -6.69 -2.96 10.30
C ARG A 68 -7.79 -3.17 9.27
N PHE A 69 -7.61 -4.16 8.40
CA PHE A 69 -8.65 -4.53 7.45
C PHE A 69 -9.92 -4.98 8.18
N PRO A 70 -11.09 -4.42 7.85
CA PRO A 70 -12.34 -4.78 8.51
C PRO A 70 -12.89 -6.15 8.05
N THR A 71 -12.42 -6.67 6.92
CA THR A 71 -12.93 -7.89 6.29
C THR A 71 -11.80 -8.70 5.66
N TYR A 72 -11.94 -10.03 5.67
CA TYR A 72 -10.94 -10.94 5.09
C TYR A 72 -10.79 -10.68 3.59
N MET A 73 -11.91 -10.52 2.89
CA MET A 73 -11.92 -10.26 1.45
C MET A 73 -11.18 -8.97 1.08
N GLY A 74 -11.26 -7.92 1.92
CA GLY A 74 -10.51 -6.69 1.72
C GLY A 74 -9.00 -6.91 1.83
N ALA A 75 -8.56 -7.63 2.86
CA ALA A 75 -7.16 -7.98 3.03
C ALA A 75 -6.67 -8.90 1.90
N PHE A 76 -7.43 -9.93 1.56
CA PHE A 76 -7.11 -10.89 0.51
C PHE A 76 -6.91 -10.20 -0.84
N LYS A 77 -7.84 -9.32 -1.25
CA LYS A 77 -7.71 -8.56 -2.50
C LYS A 77 -6.48 -7.65 -2.51
N PHE A 78 -6.23 -6.94 -1.40
CA PHE A 78 -5.05 -6.09 -1.31
C PHE A 78 -3.76 -6.89 -1.53
N TYR A 79 -3.56 -7.97 -0.79
CA TYR A 79 -2.33 -8.78 -0.90
C TYR A 79 -2.26 -9.57 -2.21
N ASN A 80 -3.39 -10.00 -2.76
CA ASN A 80 -3.38 -10.74 -4.01
C ASN A 80 -3.06 -9.83 -5.21
N ASP A 81 -3.67 -8.65 -5.27
CA ASP A 81 -3.72 -7.84 -6.48
C ASP A 81 -2.84 -6.57 -6.41
N TYR A 82 -2.51 -6.06 -5.22
CA TYR A 82 -1.90 -4.73 -5.06
C TYR A 82 -0.58 -4.69 -4.30
N ALA A 83 -0.38 -5.53 -3.29
CA ALA A 83 0.88 -5.55 -2.54
C ALA A 83 2.02 -5.96 -3.48
N MET A 84 3.13 -5.21 -3.47
CA MET A 84 4.31 -5.58 -4.23
C MET A 84 4.83 -6.94 -3.78
N LYS A 85 5.15 -7.80 -4.75
CA LYS A 85 5.72 -9.14 -4.51
C LYS A 85 7.10 -9.20 -5.16
N SER A 86 7.99 -10.00 -4.57
CA SER A 86 9.26 -10.30 -5.19
C SER A 86 9.05 -10.95 -6.57
N ASN A 87 10.00 -10.69 -7.46
CA ASN A 87 10.04 -11.29 -8.80
C ASN A 87 10.57 -12.73 -8.78
N ASP A 88 11.17 -13.16 -7.66
CA ASP A 88 11.65 -14.53 -7.48
C ASP A 88 10.50 -15.55 -7.33
N GLU A 89 10.85 -16.84 -7.39
CA GLU A 89 9.89 -17.94 -7.26
C GLU A 89 9.18 -17.97 -5.90
N ARG A 90 9.75 -17.32 -4.87
CA ARG A 90 9.18 -17.27 -3.52
C ARG A 90 7.99 -16.32 -3.44
N ARG A 91 7.92 -15.32 -4.32
CA ARG A 91 6.78 -14.38 -4.45
C ARG A 91 6.35 -13.77 -3.11
N VAL A 92 7.32 -13.43 -2.26
CA VAL A 92 7.08 -12.84 -0.94
C VAL A 92 6.58 -11.41 -1.08
N PHE A 93 5.73 -10.97 -0.15
CA PHE A 93 5.29 -9.58 -0.07
C PHE A 93 6.44 -8.69 0.39
N LEU A 94 6.71 -7.63 -0.37
CA LEU A 94 7.68 -6.60 -0.04
C LEU A 94 7.02 -5.40 0.67
N GLU A 95 5.69 -5.31 0.59
CA GLU A 95 4.89 -4.22 1.14
C GLU A 95 3.74 -4.71 2.02
N ARG A 96 3.41 -3.87 3.00
CA ARG A 96 2.15 -3.80 3.73
C ARG A 96 1.29 -2.67 3.15
N TYR A 97 0.07 -2.58 3.66
CA TYR A 97 -0.87 -1.53 3.24
C TYR A 97 -0.33 -0.12 3.51
N GLU A 98 0.29 0.07 4.67
CA GLU A 98 0.89 1.32 5.09
C GLU A 98 2.04 1.74 4.17
N ASP A 99 2.89 0.81 3.74
CA ASP A 99 3.99 1.11 2.81
C ASP A 99 3.47 1.64 1.46
N ARG A 100 2.46 0.94 0.90
CA ARG A 100 1.85 1.32 -0.37
C ARG A 100 1.23 2.71 -0.28
N LEU A 101 0.56 3.02 0.84
CA LEU A 101 0.00 4.35 1.07
C LEU A 101 1.09 5.43 1.13
N SER A 102 2.19 5.17 1.84
CA SER A 102 3.29 6.13 1.97
C SER A 102 3.95 6.43 0.62
N ILE A 103 4.20 5.40 -0.20
CA ILE A 103 4.82 5.59 -1.52
C ILE A 103 3.88 6.33 -2.47
N ILE A 104 2.59 6.00 -2.48
CA ILE A 104 1.59 6.77 -3.24
C ILE A 104 1.58 8.23 -2.76
N ALA A 105 1.75 8.46 -1.45
CA ALA A 105 1.84 9.78 -0.87
C ALA A 105 3.00 10.60 -1.38
N LEU A 106 4.20 10.04 -1.27
CA LEU A 106 5.42 10.65 -1.78
C LEU A 106 5.37 10.82 -3.29
N TYR A 107 4.79 9.89 -4.03
CA TYR A 107 4.68 10.04 -5.48
C TYR A 107 3.81 11.23 -5.88
N HIS A 108 2.63 11.40 -5.27
CA HIS A 108 1.74 12.52 -5.55
C HIS A 108 2.20 13.86 -4.97
N ALA A 109 2.97 13.83 -3.87
CA ALA A 109 3.53 15.03 -3.26
C ALA A 109 4.53 15.72 -4.21
N ASP A 110 5.22 14.96 -5.06
CA ASP A 110 6.16 15.46 -6.08
C ASP A 110 7.19 16.47 -5.55
N GLY A 111 7.84 16.15 -4.42
CA GLY A 111 8.83 16.98 -3.72
C GLY A 111 8.25 17.96 -2.69
N ASP A 112 6.93 18.07 -2.55
CA ASP A 112 6.27 19.00 -1.63
C ASP A 112 5.53 18.28 -0.50
N VAL A 113 6.28 17.94 0.57
CA VAL A 113 5.78 17.16 1.71
C VAL A 113 4.86 18.01 2.59
N GLU A 114 5.20 19.28 2.85
CA GLU A 114 4.44 20.14 3.76
C GLU A 114 3.02 20.43 3.25
N THR A 115 2.87 20.73 1.96
CA THR A 115 1.57 21.14 1.41
C THR A 115 0.65 19.96 1.13
N LYS A 116 1.21 18.79 0.79
CA LYS A 116 0.44 17.64 0.27
C LYS A 116 0.36 16.42 1.18
N THR A 117 1.21 16.29 2.20
CA THR A 117 1.06 15.24 3.22
C THR A 117 -0.16 15.51 4.11
N SER A 118 -0.51 16.78 4.31
CA SER A 118 -1.75 17.19 4.98
C SER A 118 -3.01 16.73 4.20
N SER A 119 -2.95 16.69 2.86
CA SER A 119 -4.04 16.22 1.98
C SER A 119 -4.35 14.73 2.12
N TYR A 120 -3.39 13.93 2.59
CA TYR A 120 -3.61 12.51 2.91
C TYR A 120 -4.56 12.31 4.10
N GLN A 121 -4.75 13.34 4.93
CA GLN A 121 -5.79 13.32 5.98
C GLN A 121 -7.23 13.36 5.44
N ILE A 122 -7.48 13.61 4.14
CA ILE A 122 -8.84 13.85 3.61
C ILE A 122 -9.40 12.73 2.70
N THR A 123 -8.60 11.97 1.94
CA THR A 123 -9.18 11.07 0.89
C THR A 123 -9.28 9.59 1.25
N TYR A 124 -8.34 9.01 2.03
CA TYR A 124 -8.36 7.56 2.31
C TYR A 124 -9.28 7.16 3.48
N ARG A 125 -9.91 8.12 4.15
CA ARG A 125 -10.61 7.92 5.43
C ARG A 125 -11.98 7.23 5.37
N SER A 126 -12.58 6.88 4.22
CA SER A 126 -14.01 6.46 4.31
C SER A 126 -14.74 5.70 3.17
N ARG A 127 -14.27 5.56 1.92
CA ARG A 127 -15.21 5.11 0.85
C ARG A 127 -14.85 3.88 0.02
N LEU A 128 -13.59 3.64 -0.37
CA LEU A 128 -13.33 2.68 -1.46
C LEU A 128 -13.34 1.20 -1.07
N TYR A 129 -13.27 0.85 0.22
CA TYR A 129 -13.45 -0.53 0.67
C TYR A 129 -14.82 -0.81 1.31
N ALA A 130 -15.59 0.24 1.64
CA ALA A 130 -16.91 0.10 2.24
C ALA A 130 -18.03 -0.11 1.19
N ASP A 131 -17.92 0.49 0.00
CA ASP A 131 -19.01 0.54 -1.00
C ASP A 131 -18.88 -0.47 -2.17
N ASN A 132 -18.01 -1.48 -2.09
CA ASN A 132 -17.83 -2.44 -3.20
C ASN A 132 -18.89 -3.57 -3.28
N THR A 133 -20.15 -3.23 -3.00
CA THR A 133 -21.32 -3.96 -3.48
C THR A 133 -22.13 -3.02 -4.38
N HIS A 134 -21.97 -3.17 -5.70
CA HIS A 134 -22.90 -2.76 -6.78
C HIS A 134 -22.80 -1.43 -7.55
N THR A 135 -21.88 -0.48 -7.33
CA THR A 135 -21.86 0.73 -8.18
C THR A 135 -20.87 0.67 -9.36
N THR A 136 -21.46 0.44 -10.54
CA THR A 136 -21.07 0.85 -11.91
C THR A 136 -19.58 0.79 -12.34
N GLN A 137 -19.33 -0.18 -13.23
CA GLN A 137 -18.09 -0.48 -13.95
C GLN A 137 -17.40 0.74 -14.61
N TYR A 138 -18.15 1.79 -14.96
CA TYR A 138 -17.65 2.94 -15.72
C TYR A 138 -16.77 3.91 -14.92
N ARG A 139 -16.94 3.99 -13.59
CA ARG A 139 -16.07 4.82 -12.72
C ARG A 139 -14.80 4.09 -12.30
N LYS A 140 -14.76 2.77 -12.51
CA LYS A 140 -13.58 1.94 -12.26
C LYS A 140 -12.43 2.38 -13.16
N GLU A 141 -12.66 2.49 -14.47
CA GLU A 141 -11.56 2.68 -15.42
C GLU A 141 -10.78 4.01 -15.27
N LYS A 142 -11.38 5.09 -14.76
CA LYS A 142 -10.68 6.39 -14.64
C LYS A 142 -9.88 6.57 -13.35
N THR A 143 -10.41 6.15 -12.20
CA THR A 143 -9.68 6.27 -10.92
C THR A 143 -8.64 5.16 -10.78
N TRP A 144 -8.92 3.97 -11.31
CA TRP A 144 -7.95 2.89 -11.34
C TRP A 144 -6.84 3.12 -12.37
N ARG A 145 -7.08 3.84 -13.49
CA ARG A 145 -6.00 4.20 -14.42
C ARG A 145 -4.92 5.08 -13.80
N ILE A 146 -5.24 5.95 -12.84
CA ILE A 146 -4.21 6.77 -12.19
C ILE A 146 -3.34 5.92 -11.25
N CYS A 147 -3.89 4.85 -10.66
CA CYS A 147 -3.16 3.90 -9.81
C CYS A 147 -2.54 2.72 -10.60
N LEU A 148 -3.00 2.45 -11.83
CA LEU A 148 -2.61 1.31 -12.66
C LEU A 148 -1.79 1.69 -13.90
N MET A 149 -1.75 2.97 -14.33
CA MET A 149 -0.97 3.40 -15.51
C MET A 149 0.55 3.48 -15.29
N PHE A 150 1.06 3.24 -14.07
CA PHE A 150 2.50 3.43 -13.79
C PHE A 150 3.26 2.17 -13.36
N LEU A 151 2.69 0.97 -13.54
CA LEU A 151 3.41 -0.31 -13.36
C LEU A 151 3.74 -1.03 -14.67
N ILE A 152 3.54 -0.37 -15.81
CA ILE A 152 3.97 -0.83 -17.13
C ILE A 152 4.62 0.36 -17.82
N GLY A 153 5.95 0.40 -17.78
CA GLY A 153 6.73 1.34 -18.57
C GLY A 153 6.54 1.09 -20.07
N SER A 154 6.66 2.20 -20.83
CA SER A 154 7.02 2.25 -22.25
C SER A 154 6.05 1.63 -23.25
N GLY A 155 5.30 2.48 -23.95
CA GLY A 155 4.51 2.15 -25.14
C GLY A 155 3.56 3.25 -25.57
#